data_AF-A0A2H0LS52-F1
#
_entry.id   AF-A0A2H0LS52-F1
#
_cell.length_a   1.000
_cell.length_b   1.000
_cell.length_c   1.000
_cell.angle_alpha   90.00
_cell.angle_beta   90.00
_cell.angle_gamma   90.00
#
_symmetry.space_group_name_H-M   'P 1'
#
loop_
_entity.id
_entity.type
_entity.pdbx_description
1 polymer ?
#
loop_
_entity_poly.entity_id
_entity_poly.type
_entity_poly.pdbx_seq_one_letter_code
_entity_poly.pdbx_strand_id
1 'polypeptide(L)'
;MEYLFDQWKQLRKKLFSRYLFLFFDYDGTLAPIAQTPQQAVIAEETKELLSKLSAKPNCALAIISGRSLKDIKHAVGLKNITYAGNHGLEMEGPQIKFESQVPPKSKSALSNIYINLISKLSGIKGVLI
;
A
#
# COMPACT_ATOMS: atom_id res chain seq x y z
N MET A 1 17.52 -17.28 13.94
CA MET A 1 16.41 -16.43 13.49
C MET A 1 15.16 -17.02 14.12
N GLU A 2 14.46 -16.28 14.99
CA GLU A 2 13.21 -16.76 15.59
C GLU A 2 12.05 -16.45 14.64
N TYR A 3 11.21 -17.44 14.34
CA TYR A 3 10.01 -17.21 13.52
C TYR A 3 8.85 -16.73 14.39
N LEU A 4 8.03 -15.83 13.82
CA LEU A 4 6.90 -15.20 14.51
C LEU A 4 5.94 -16.22 15.14
N PHE A 5 5.57 -17.24 14.36
CA PHE A 5 4.55 -18.22 14.77
C PHE A 5 5.05 -19.19 15.82
N ASP A 6 6.36 -19.47 15.86
CA ASP A 6 6.97 -20.30 16.91
C ASP A 6 6.85 -19.63 18.28
N GLN A 7 6.86 -18.29 18.31
CA GLN A 7 6.77 -17.49 19.54
C GLN A 7 5.35 -16.96 19.81
N TRP A 8 4.33 -17.44 19.09
CA TRP A 8 2.99 -16.84 19.10
C TRP A 8 2.35 -16.74 20.50
N LYS A 9 2.48 -17.79 21.33
CA LYS A 9 1.92 -17.79 22.70
C LYS A 9 2.52 -16.68 23.57
N GLN A 10 3.82 -16.43 23.45
CA GLN A 10 4.52 -15.42 24.22
C GLN A 10 4.23 -14.02 23.67
N LEU A 11 4.26 -13.88 22.34
CA LEU A 11 3.98 -12.62 21.67
C LEU A 11 2.55 -12.16 21.93
N ARG A 12 1.55 -13.05 21.80
CA ARG A 12 0.15 -12.75 22.08
C ARG A 12 -0.04 -12.15 23.49
N LYS A 13 0.63 -12.70 24.50
CA LYS A 13 0.58 -12.16 25.87
C LYS A 13 1.16 -10.74 25.93
N LYS A 14 2.26 -10.47 25.22
CA LYS A 14 2.89 -9.14 25.17
C LYS A 14 2.04 -8.11 24.40
N LEU A 15 1.34 -8.53 23.36
CA LEU A 15 0.53 -7.64 22.52
C LEU A 15 -0.81 -7.27 23.15
N PHE A 16 -1.38 -8.12 24.01
CA PHE A 16 -2.75 -7.95 24.52
C PHE A 16 -3.00 -6.62 25.27
N SER A 17 -1.98 -6.03 25.89
CA SER A 17 -2.08 -4.77 26.64
C SER A 17 -1.41 -3.58 25.95
N ARG A 18 -1.03 -3.73 24.67
CA ARG A 18 -0.32 -2.68 23.92
C ARG A 18 -1.26 -2.02 22.92
N TYR A 19 -0.96 -0.76 22.62
CA TYR A 19 -1.44 -0.14 21.40
C TYR A 19 -0.63 -0.71 20.22
N LEU A 20 -1.31 -1.23 19.21
CA LEU A 20 -0.69 -1.81 18.04
C LEU A 20 -0.80 -0.85 16.87
N PHE A 21 0.29 -0.70 16.13
CA PHE A 21 0.27 -0.09 14.81
C PHE A 21 0.79 -1.13 13.82
N LEU A 22 -0.11 -1.64 12.99
CA LEU A 22 0.21 -2.65 11.99
C LEU A 22 0.44 -1.99 10.64
N PHE A 23 1.55 -2.36 10.00
CA PHE A 23 1.92 -1.88 8.67
C PHE A 23 1.89 -3.07 7.72
N PHE A 24 1.18 -2.93 6.62
CA PHE A 24 1.03 -3.96 5.60
C PHE A 24 1.51 -3.45 4.26
N ASP A 25 2.34 -4.26 3.60
CA ASP A 25 2.48 -4.17 2.16
C ASP A 25 1.20 -4.69 1.48
N TYR A 26 0.97 -4.33 0.21
CA TYR A 26 -0.21 -4.77 -0.53
C TYR A 26 0.09 -5.92 -1.50
N ASP A 27 0.90 -5.67 -2.53
CA ASP A 27 1.12 -6.60 -3.64
C ASP A 27 2.04 -7.75 -3.24
N GLY A 28 1.51 -8.97 -3.21
CA GLY A 28 2.21 -10.16 -2.70
C GLY A 28 2.10 -10.36 -1.18
N THR A 29 1.42 -9.45 -0.48
CA THR A 29 1.19 -9.53 0.97
C THR A 29 -0.31 -9.64 1.30
N LEU A 30 -1.09 -8.59 1.04
CA LEU A 30 -2.54 -8.58 1.25
C LEU A 30 -3.32 -9.07 0.01
N ALA A 31 -2.76 -8.86 -1.17
CA ALA A 31 -3.25 -9.35 -2.44
C ALA A 31 -2.22 -10.31 -3.06
N PRO A 32 -2.63 -11.36 -3.79
CA PRO A 32 -1.70 -12.23 -4.48
C PRO A 32 -0.91 -11.46 -5.56
N ILE A 33 0.29 -11.93 -5.87
CA ILE A 33 1.05 -11.42 -7.02
C ILE A 33 0.26 -11.71 -8.29
N ALA A 34 0.01 -10.69 -9.11
CA ALA A 34 -0.74 -10.78 -10.34
C ALA A 34 0.02 -10.15 -11.52
N GLN A 35 -0.38 -10.47 -12.75
CA GLN A 35 0.28 -9.94 -13.96
C GLN A 35 0.03 -8.44 -14.15
N THR A 36 -1.11 -7.94 -13.69
CA THR A 36 -1.43 -6.51 -13.73
C THR A 36 -1.92 -6.00 -12.37
N PRO A 37 -1.74 -4.71 -12.05
CA PRO A 37 -2.21 -4.14 -10.79
C PRO A 37 -3.73 -4.32 -10.57
N GLN A 38 -4.52 -4.28 -11.64
CA GLN A 38 -5.98 -4.44 -11.56
C GLN A 38 -6.40 -5.86 -11.16
N GLN A 39 -5.55 -6.86 -11.40
CA GLN A 39 -5.81 -8.25 -11.04
C GLN A 39 -5.37 -8.59 -9.61
N ALA A 40 -4.51 -7.80 -8.99
CA ALA A 40 -4.10 -7.98 -7.60
C ALA A 40 -5.17 -7.42 -6.66
N VAL A 41 -6.18 -8.27 -6.39
CA VAL A 41 -7.35 -7.98 -5.57
C VAL A 41 -7.21 -8.66 -4.22
N ILE A 42 -7.42 -7.89 -3.14
CA ILE A 42 -7.49 -8.41 -1.78
C ILE A 42 -8.74 -9.30 -1.60
N ALA A 43 -8.57 -10.46 -0.96
CA ALA A 43 -9.70 -11.33 -0.63
C ALA A 43 -10.67 -10.65 0.34
N GLU A 44 -11.97 -10.88 0.20
CA GLU A 44 -12.99 -10.21 1.00
C GLU A 44 -12.84 -10.57 2.49
N GLU A 45 -12.48 -11.81 2.81
CA GLU A 45 -12.21 -12.26 4.18
C GLU A 45 -11.05 -11.50 4.84
N THR A 46 -9.99 -11.23 4.07
CA THR A 46 -8.85 -10.44 4.54
C THR A 46 -9.27 -8.99 4.76
N LYS A 47 -10.05 -8.42 3.85
CA LYS A 47 -10.57 -7.05 3.96
C LYS A 47 -11.50 -6.89 5.17
N GLU A 48 -12.38 -7.85 5.41
CA GLU A 48 -13.21 -7.89 6.62
C GLU A 48 -12.38 -7.96 7.90
N LEU A 49 -11.31 -8.76 7.91
CA LEU A 49 -10.42 -8.87 9.06
C LEU A 49 -9.71 -7.54 9.34
N LEU A 50 -9.17 -6.88 8.30
CA LEU A 50 -8.57 -5.57 8.43
C LEU A 50 -9.58 -4.52 8.91
N SER A 51 -10.83 -4.57 8.42
CA SER A 51 -11.90 -3.69 8.91
C SER A 51 -12.19 -3.91 10.41
N LYS A 52 -12.27 -5.16 10.85
CA LYS A 52 -12.47 -5.50 12.27
C LYS A 52 -11.29 -5.05 13.14
N LEU A 53 -10.07 -5.12 12.61
CA LEU A 53 -8.85 -4.66 13.30
C LEU A 53 -8.81 -3.13 13.39
N SER A 54 -9.10 -2.39 12.32
CA SER A 54 -9.08 -0.92 12.34
C SER A 54 -10.16 -0.30 13.23
N ALA A 55 -11.23 -1.05 13.52
CA ALA A 55 -12.27 -0.63 14.46
C ALA A 55 -11.87 -0.82 15.94
N LYS A 56 -10.73 -1.45 16.25
CA LYS A 56 -10.30 -1.64 17.64
C LYS A 56 -9.66 -0.36 18.18
N PRO A 57 -10.02 0.10 19.39
CA PRO A 57 -9.49 1.34 19.96
C PRO A 57 -7.98 1.31 20.22
N ASN A 58 -7.39 0.12 20.36
CA ASN A 58 -5.97 -0.09 20.59
C ASN A 58 -5.22 -0.58 19.34
N CYS A 59 -5.76 -0.36 18.14
CA CYS A 59 -5.13 -0.78 16.89
C CYS A 59 -5.26 0.29 15.80
N ALA A 60 -4.12 0.75 15.26
CA ALA A 60 -4.04 1.50 14.01
C ALA A 60 -3.50 0.60 12.90
N LEU A 61 -3.94 0.86 11.66
CA LEU A 61 -3.44 0.16 10.47
C LEU A 61 -2.89 1.16 9.47
N ALA A 62 -1.82 0.77 8.79
CA ALA A 62 -1.29 1.45 7.61
C ALA A 62 -1.09 0.44 6.47
N ILE A 63 -1.47 0.82 5.27
CA ILE A 63 -1.15 0.09 4.05
C ILE A 63 -0.13 0.91 3.26
N ILE A 64 1.01 0.30 2.98
CA ILE A 64 2.13 0.89 2.24
C ILE A 64 2.21 0.17 0.90
N SER A 65 2.19 0.92 -0.20
CA SER A 65 2.22 0.35 -1.54
C SER A 65 3.06 1.19 -2.50
N GLY A 66 3.63 0.52 -3.51
CA GLY A 66 4.22 1.19 -4.67
C GLY A 66 3.18 1.82 -5.61
N ARG A 67 1.91 1.42 -5.50
CA ARG A 67 0.80 2.02 -6.26
C ARG A 67 0.56 3.47 -5.84
N SER A 68 -0.10 4.25 -6.69
CA SER A 68 -0.55 5.58 -6.30
C SER A 68 -1.51 5.51 -5.11
N LEU A 69 -1.58 6.56 -4.31
CA LEU A 69 -2.45 6.69 -3.14
C LEU A 69 -3.91 6.54 -3.54
N LYS A 70 -4.29 7.08 -4.70
CA LYS A 70 -5.64 6.92 -5.27
C LYS A 70 -5.93 5.45 -5.55
N ASP A 71 -5.03 4.75 -6.22
CA ASP A 71 -5.23 3.37 -6.64
C ASP A 71 -5.29 2.42 -5.45
N ILE A 72 -4.38 2.57 -4.46
CA ILE A 72 -4.39 1.71 -3.27
C ILE A 72 -5.62 1.96 -2.39
N LYS A 73 -6.06 3.21 -2.25
CA LYS A 73 -7.31 3.53 -1.54
C LYS A 73 -8.53 2.92 -2.23
N HIS A 74 -8.55 2.92 -3.57
CA HIS A 74 -9.62 2.28 -4.33
C HIS A 74 -9.60 0.74 -4.17
N ALA A 75 -8.43 0.12 -4.28
CA ALA A 75 -8.27 -1.32 -4.19
C ALA A 75 -8.68 -1.88 -2.81
N VAL A 76 -8.32 -1.19 -1.73
CA VAL A 76 -8.62 -1.64 -0.35
C VAL A 76 -10.00 -1.16 0.10
N GLY A 77 -10.32 0.11 -0.09
CA GLY A 77 -11.63 0.69 0.24
C GLY A 77 -11.98 0.79 1.73
N LEU A 78 -11.01 0.63 2.64
CA LEU A 78 -11.23 0.77 4.08
C LEU A 78 -11.10 2.24 4.53
N LYS A 79 -11.99 2.65 5.44
CA LYS A 79 -11.93 3.96 6.10
C LYS A 79 -11.13 3.87 7.40
N ASN A 80 -10.71 5.02 7.92
CA ASN A 80 -10.03 5.15 9.21
C ASN A 80 -8.70 4.39 9.32
N ILE A 81 -8.01 4.16 8.20
CA ILE A 81 -6.64 3.63 8.17
C ILE A 81 -5.74 4.60 7.42
N THR A 82 -4.43 4.47 7.63
CA THR A 82 -3.43 5.24 6.88
C THR A 82 -3.10 4.51 5.58
N TYR A 83 -3.01 5.25 4.49
CA TYR A 83 -2.51 4.77 3.22
C TYR A 83 -1.24 5.52 2.86
N ALA A 84 -0.24 4.82 2.35
CA ALA A 84 0.97 5.35 1.79
C ALA A 84 1.12 4.82 0.35
N GLY A 85 1.05 5.71 -0.63
CA GLY A 85 1.23 5.41 -2.05
C GLY A 85 2.58 5.88 -2.58
N ASN A 86 2.94 5.47 -3.80
CA ASN A 86 4.20 5.76 -4.47
C ASN A 86 5.41 5.53 -3.54
N HIS A 87 5.42 4.38 -2.83
CA HIS A 87 6.45 4.03 -1.86
C HIS A 87 6.61 5.03 -0.70
N GLY A 88 5.51 5.69 -0.30
CA GLY A 88 5.50 6.65 0.81
C GLY A 88 5.73 8.11 0.40
N LEU A 89 5.83 8.40 -0.90
CA LEU A 89 5.88 9.78 -1.40
C LEU A 89 4.57 10.53 -1.21
N GLU A 90 3.47 9.82 -0.98
CA GLU A 90 2.17 10.39 -0.64
C GLU A 90 1.50 9.53 0.43
N MET A 91 0.89 10.17 1.42
CA MET A 91 0.21 9.49 2.52
C MET A 91 -1.05 10.25 2.94
N GLU A 92 -2.08 9.49 3.30
CA GLU A 92 -3.30 10.04 3.89
C GLU A 92 -3.88 9.07 4.90
N GLY A 93 -4.26 9.57 6.07
CA GLY A 93 -4.87 8.83 7.16
C GLY A 93 -5.53 9.75 8.17
N PRO A 94 -6.06 9.22 9.28
CA PRO A 94 -6.84 10.00 10.26
C PRO A 94 -6.10 11.20 10.85
N GLN A 95 -4.78 11.11 11.01
CA GLN A 95 -3.94 12.14 11.63
C GLN A 95 -2.80 12.61 10.73
N ILE A 96 -2.75 12.14 9.48
CA ILE A 96 -1.64 12.42 8.58
C ILE A 96 -2.15 12.72 7.17
N LYS A 97 -1.62 13.81 6.59
CA LYS A 97 -1.69 14.06 5.16
C LYS A 97 -0.32 14.57 4.75
N PHE A 98 0.32 13.86 3.84
CA PHE A 98 1.68 14.14 3.41
C PHE A 98 1.79 13.91 1.91
N GLU A 99 2.51 14.81 1.26
CA GLU A 99 2.94 14.65 -0.12
C GLU A 99 4.36 15.19 -0.23
N SER A 100 5.26 14.38 -0.77
CA SER A 100 6.65 14.75 -0.95
C SER A 100 6.77 15.84 -2.00
N GLN A 101 7.60 16.85 -1.72
CA GLN A 101 7.89 17.88 -2.70
C GLN A 101 8.87 17.36 -3.75
N VAL A 102 8.35 17.09 -4.94
CA VAL A 102 9.17 16.77 -6.11
C VAL A 102 9.53 18.09 -6.81
N PRO A 103 10.84 18.41 -7.00
CA PRO A 103 11.26 19.61 -7.68
C PRO A 103 10.62 19.74 -9.08
N PRO A 104 10.20 20.94 -9.50
CA PRO A 104 9.55 21.14 -10.80
C PRO A 104 10.38 20.58 -11.96
N LYS A 105 11.71 20.75 -11.92
CA LYS A 105 12.64 20.21 -12.92
C LYS A 105 12.56 18.68 -13.03
N SER A 106 12.41 17.98 -11.92
CA SER A 106 12.27 16.52 -11.90
C SER A 106 10.92 16.09 -12.48
N LYS A 107 9.83 16.80 -12.15
CA LYS A 107 8.51 16.55 -12.77
C LYS A 107 8.57 16.74 -14.29
N SER A 108 9.14 17.84 -14.77
CA SER A 108 9.32 18.10 -16.21
C SER A 108 10.19 17.05 -16.89
N ALA A 109 11.28 16.63 -16.25
CA ALA A 109 12.15 15.57 -16.78
C ALA A 109 11.39 14.24 -16.92
N LEU A 110 10.63 13.83 -15.91
CA LEU A 110 9.80 12.62 -15.95
C LEU A 110 8.72 12.70 -17.04
N SER A 111 8.05 13.84 -17.18
CA SER A 111 7.06 14.04 -18.27
C SER A 111 7.71 13.91 -19.65
N ASN A 112 8.89 14.49 -19.85
CA ASN A 112 9.61 14.36 -21.12
C ASN A 112 10.04 12.92 -21.39
N ILE A 113 10.51 12.19 -20.37
CA ILE A 113 10.84 10.76 -20.50
C ILE A 113 9.59 9.97 -20.89
N TYR A 114 8.48 10.17 -20.20
CA TYR A 114 7.20 9.49 -20.48
C TYR A 114 6.72 9.72 -21.92
N ILE A 115 6.72 10.98 -22.39
CA ILE A 115 6.33 11.32 -23.78
C ILE A 115 7.25 10.63 -24.78
N ASN A 116 8.57 10.62 -24.54
CA ASN A 116 9.52 9.96 -25.42
C ASN A 116 9.33 8.44 -25.46
N LEU A 117 9.04 7.82 -24.31
CA LEU A 117 8.77 6.38 -24.22
C LEU A 117 7.50 6.03 -25.02
N ILE A 118 6.39 6.75 -24.83
CA ILE A 118 5.15 6.53 -25.59
C ILE A 118 5.39 6.67 -27.09
N SER A 119 6.04 7.76 -27.51
CA SER A 119 6.30 8.05 -28.91
C SER A 119 7.10 6.93 -29.60
N LYS A 120 8.10 6.38 -28.92
CA LYS A 120 9.01 5.38 -29.50
C LYS A 120 8.53 3.94 -29.36
N LEU A 121 7.73 3.63 -28.36
CA LEU A 121 7.48 2.24 -27.96
C LEU A 121 6.01 1.83 -28.07
N SER A 122 5.06 2.75 -28.28
CA SER A 122 3.62 2.45 -28.40
C SER A 122 3.28 1.47 -29.53
N GLY A 123 4.09 1.41 -30.59
CA GLY A 123 3.93 0.46 -31.70
C GLY A 123 4.46 -0.95 -31.43
N ILE A 124 5.17 -1.17 -30.32
CA ILE A 124 5.80 -2.45 -30.01
C ILE A 124 4.83 -3.31 -29.19
N LYS A 125 4.37 -4.42 -29.78
CA LYS A 125 3.45 -5.35 -29.11
C LYS A 125 4.05 -5.86 -27.80
N GLY A 126 3.29 -5.75 -26.72
CA GLY A 126 3.66 -6.23 -25.39
C GLY A 126 4.35 -5.20 -24.50
N VAL A 127 4.65 -3.99 -25.00
CA VAL A 127 5.16 -2.91 -24.16
C VAL A 127 4.00 -2.23 -23.42
N LEU A 128 4.12 -2.11 -22.10
CA LEU A 128 3.18 -1.42 -21.22
C LEU A 128 3.81 -0.09 -20.76
N ILE A 129 3.26 1.04 -21.22
CA ILE A 129 3.71 2.40 -20.87
C ILE A 129 2.48 3.25 -20.56
#